data_AF-A0A7H8LY60-F1
#
_entry.id   AF-A0A7H8LY60-F1
#
_cell.length_a   1.000
_cell.length_b   1.000
_cell.length_c   1.000
_cell.angle_alpha   90.00
_cell.angle_beta   90.00
_cell.angle_gamma   90.00
#
_symmetry.space_group_name_H-M   'P 1'
#
loop_
_entity.id
_entity.type
_entity.pdbx_description
1 polymer ?
#
loop_
_entity_poly.entity_id
_entity_poly.type
_entity_poly.pdbx_seq_one_letter_code
_entity_poly.pdbx_strand_id
1 'polypeptide(L)'
;MTYDMVVLTARAPDVRAIVDSMVDAGGTLRVRGSGDGALIQLCDDAGLPLLSIESAQRVDVAGEVERLLGADVAAGLTVPYWWVEARATGADPRGAEVANRFAAAMVDRLGGAVWRSEDR
;
A
#
# COMPACT_ATOMS: atom_id res chain seq x y z
N MET A 1 2.86 -17.80 1.90
CA MET A 1 3.80 -16.66 1.86
C MET A 1 2.98 -15.39 1.80
N THR A 2 3.29 -14.38 2.61
CA THR A 2 2.64 -13.06 2.48
C THR A 2 3.17 -12.34 1.25
N TYR A 3 2.31 -11.57 0.62
CA TYR A 3 2.65 -10.71 -0.51
C TYR A 3 2.85 -9.30 0.02
N ASP A 4 4.10 -8.84 0.07
CA ASP A 4 4.44 -7.54 0.63
C ASP A 4 4.58 -6.51 -0.49
N MET A 5 4.12 -5.30 -0.22
CA MET A 5 4.13 -4.20 -1.17
C MET A 5 4.41 -2.89 -0.45
N VAL A 6 5.17 -2.04 -1.13
CA VAL A 6 5.40 -0.67 -0.70
C VAL A 6 4.82 0.26 -1.76
N VAL A 7 3.90 1.11 -1.36
CA VAL A 7 3.37 2.19 -2.19
C VAL A 7 4.09 3.46 -1.80
N LEU A 8 4.79 4.05 -2.76
CA LEU A 8 5.50 5.31 -2.63
C LEU A 8 4.67 6.39 -3.30
N THR A 9 4.20 7.38 -2.55
CA THR A 9 3.39 8.46 -3.12
C THR A 9 4.13 9.78 -3.16
N ALA A 10 4.02 10.51 -4.27
CA ALA A 10 4.65 11.82 -4.46
C ALA A 10 3.95 12.94 -3.68
N ARG A 11 2.71 12.69 -3.22
CA ARG A 11 1.92 13.60 -2.39
C ARG A 11 1.48 12.90 -1.11
N ALA A 12 1.28 13.70 -0.06
CA ALA A 12 0.74 13.22 1.21
C ALA A 12 -0.62 12.56 0.99
N PRO A 13 -0.80 11.30 1.38
CA PRO A 13 -2.12 10.68 1.36
C PRO A 13 -2.98 11.31 2.47
N ASP A 14 -4.14 11.85 2.10
CA ASP A 14 -5.19 12.21 3.05
C ASP A 14 -6.17 11.05 3.24
N VAL A 15 -7.04 11.15 4.25
CA VAL A 15 -8.01 10.10 4.57
C VAL A 15 -8.89 9.74 3.37
N ARG A 16 -9.28 10.74 2.55
CA ARG A 16 -10.14 10.51 1.39
C ARG A 16 -9.40 9.72 0.31
N ALA A 17 -8.16 10.09 -0.01
CA ALA A 17 -7.35 9.37 -0.99
C ALA A 17 -7.14 7.90 -0.60
N ILE A 18 -6.90 7.63 0.69
CA ILE A 18 -6.75 6.26 1.18
C ILE A 18 -8.09 5.51 1.07
N VAL A 19 -9.20 6.09 1.57
CA VAL A 19 -10.53 5.44 1.52
C VAL A 19 -11.00 5.19 0.09
N ASP A 20 -10.85 6.17 -0.79
CA ASP A 20 -11.24 6.01 -2.20
C ASP A 20 -10.39 4.90 -2.88
N SER A 21 -9.11 4.77 -2.51
CA SER A 21 -8.26 3.67 -2.98
C SER A 21 -8.65 2.32 -2.40
N MET A 22 -9.16 2.26 -1.17
CA MET A 22 -9.75 1.04 -0.59
C MET A 22 -11.03 0.63 -1.34
N VAL A 23 -11.89 1.60 -1.69
CA VAL A 23 -13.13 1.35 -2.44
C VAL A 23 -12.81 0.80 -3.83
N ASP A 24 -11.82 1.35 -4.53
CA ASP A 24 -11.35 0.83 -5.82
C ASP A 24 -10.73 -0.57 -5.70
N ALA A 25 -10.10 -0.87 -4.56
CA ALA A 25 -9.59 -2.20 -4.26
C ALA A 25 -10.72 -3.24 -4.09
N GLY A 26 -11.91 -2.79 -3.66
CA GLY A 26 -13.14 -3.58 -3.65
C GLY A 26 -14.23 -2.93 -2.79
N GLY A 27 -15.28 -2.41 -3.42
CA GLY A 27 -16.35 -1.66 -2.73
C GLY A 27 -17.22 -2.46 -1.75
N THR A 28 -17.10 -3.79 -1.73
CA THR A 28 -17.80 -4.68 -0.78
C THR A 28 -16.90 -5.15 0.36
N LEU A 29 -15.61 -4.82 0.34
CA LEU A 29 -14.67 -5.21 1.38
C LEU A 29 -15.01 -4.51 2.69
N ARG A 30 -14.85 -5.22 3.80
CA ARG A 30 -15.06 -4.66 5.14
C ARG A 30 -13.78 -4.03 5.63
N VAL A 31 -13.89 -2.91 6.34
CA VAL A 31 -12.74 -2.20 6.90
C VAL A 31 -12.67 -2.43 8.41
N ARG A 32 -11.50 -2.76 8.93
CA ARG A 32 -11.24 -2.94 10.37
C ARG A 32 -9.94 -2.24 10.78
N GLY A 33 -9.94 -1.54 11.91
CA GLY A 33 -8.71 -1.11 12.57
C GLY A 33 -8.10 -2.24 13.40
N SER A 34 -6.77 -2.41 13.37
CA SER A 34 -6.03 -3.42 14.13
C SER A 34 -4.73 -2.83 14.68
N GLY A 35 -4.05 -3.56 15.58
CA GLY A 35 -2.79 -3.12 16.20
C GLY A 35 -2.91 -1.77 16.88
N ASP A 36 -3.93 -1.59 17.72
CA ASP A 36 -4.22 -0.33 18.42
C ASP A 36 -4.35 0.90 17.51
N GLY A 37 -4.83 0.67 16.27
CA GLY A 37 -5.03 1.73 15.27
C GLY A 37 -3.84 1.97 14.37
N ALA A 38 -2.73 1.23 14.54
CA ALA A 38 -1.57 1.30 13.64
C ALA A 38 -1.85 0.71 12.25
N LEU A 39 -2.84 -0.19 12.15
CA LEU A 39 -3.19 -0.91 10.93
C LEU A 39 -4.64 -0.68 10.52
N ILE A 40 -4.85 -0.56 9.21
CA ILE A 40 -6.16 -0.70 8.56
C ILE A 40 -6.17 -2.02 7.81
N GLN A 41 -7.22 -2.82 7.98
CA GLN A 41 -7.39 -4.09 7.28
C GLN A 41 -8.61 -4.06 6.36
N LEU A 42 -8.43 -4.53 5.13
CA LEU A 42 -9.52 -4.89 4.23
C LEU A 42 -9.79 -6.38 4.39
N CYS A 43 -11.03 -6.71 4.72
CA CYS A 43 -11.50 -8.06 5.02
C CYS A 43 -12.59 -8.49 4.04
N ASP A 44 -12.72 -9.80 3.86
CA ASP A 44 -13.83 -10.40 3.14
C ASP A 44 -15.15 -10.40 3.94
N ASP A 45 -16.18 -11.01 3.36
CA ASP A 45 -17.50 -11.14 3.96
C ASP A 45 -17.56 -12.08 5.18
N ALA A 46 -16.53 -12.87 5.43
CA ALA A 46 -16.38 -13.63 6.67
C ALA A 46 -15.59 -12.85 7.74
N GLY A 47 -15.06 -11.67 7.40
CA GLY A 47 -14.22 -10.86 8.28
C GLY A 47 -12.76 -11.33 8.35
N LEU A 48 -12.34 -12.20 7.42
CA LEU A 48 -10.95 -12.64 7.28
C LEU A 48 -10.15 -11.56 6.53
N PRO A 49 -8.96 -11.18 7.02
CA PRO A 49 -8.16 -10.12 6.40
C PRO A 49 -7.56 -10.58 5.06
N LEU A 50 -7.75 -9.75 4.03
CA LEU A 50 -7.14 -9.91 2.71
C LEU A 50 -5.91 -9.00 2.54
N LEU A 51 -5.97 -7.78 3.08
CA LEU A 51 -4.91 -6.77 3.02
C LEU A 51 -4.80 -6.06 4.36
N SER A 52 -3.58 -5.86 4.86
CA SER A 52 -3.27 -4.96 5.96
C SER A 52 -2.45 -3.79 5.43
N ILE A 53 -2.79 -2.56 5.83
CA ILE A 53 -2.19 -1.31 5.37
C ILE A 53 -1.66 -0.57 6.60
N GLU A 54 -0.40 -0.16 6.55
CA GLU A 54 0.25 0.65 7.58
C GLU A 54 0.05 2.15 7.32
N SER A 55 0.21 2.95 8.38
CA SER A 55 0.12 4.40 8.28
C SER A 55 1.24 4.97 7.41
N ALA A 56 0.89 5.89 6.52
CA ALA A 56 1.86 6.55 5.64
C ALA A 56 2.96 7.27 6.42
N GLN A 57 4.20 6.93 6.15
CA GLN A 57 5.38 7.56 6.74
C GLN A 57 5.98 8.57 5.76
N ARG A 58 6.19 9.81 6.20
CA ARG A 58 6.90 10.80 5.38
C ARG A 58 8.39 10.46 5.36
N VAL A 59 8.99 10.48 4.18
CA VAL A 59 10.43 10.27 3.99
C VAL A 59 11.04 11.51 3.37
N ASP A 60 12.01 12.11 4.08
CA ASP A 60 12.72 13.32 3.65
C ASP A 60 14.16 13.03 3.19
N VAL A 61 14.63 11.79 3.32
CA VAL A 61 16.01 11.39 3.00
C VAL A 61 16.07 10.83 1.58
N ALA A 62 16.80 11.51 0.70
CA ALA A 62 17.08 11.02 -0.64
C ALA A 62 17.87 9.71 -0.60
N GLY A 63 17.57 8.77 -1.50
CA GLY A 63 18.29 7.50 -1.65
C GLY A 63 17.83 6.36 -0.73
N GLU A 64 16.91 6.59 0.21
CA GLU A 64 16.43 5.52 1.11
C GLU A 64 15.68 4.42 0.34
N VAL A 65 14.82 4.80 -0.62
CA VAL A 65 14.15 3.84 -1.51
C VAL A 65 15.15 3.08 -2.38
N GLU A 66 16.15 3.75 -2.93
CA GLU A 66 17.16 3.07 -3.77
C GLU A 66 17.91 2.01 -2.96
N ARG A 67 18.30 2.33 -1.73
CA ARG A 67 18.99 1.42 -0.81
C ARG A 67 18.14 0.21 -0.42
N LEU A 68 16.83 0.41 -0.21
CA LEU A 68 15.92 -0.62 0.31
C LEU A 68 15.22 -1.44 -0.77
N LEU A 69 14.80 -0.79 -1.85
CA LEU A 69 13.89 -1.33 -2.86
C LEU A 69 14.50 -1.36 -4.27
N GLY A 70 15.69 -0.76 -4.45
CA GLY A 70 16.41 -0.73 -5.73
C GLY A 70 16.21 0.56 -6.52
N ALA A 71 17.13 0.79 -7.46
CA ALA A 71 17.20 2.03 -8.25
C ALA A 71 16.00 2.21 -9.20
N ASP A 72 15.45 1.14 -9.73
CA ASP A 72 14.33 1.20 -10.68
C ASP A 72 13.06 1.75 -10.02
N VAL A 73 12.79 1.35 -8.77
CA VAL A 73 11.66 1.88 -7.99
C VAL A 73 11.92 3.32 -7.54
N ALA A 74 13.18 3.66 -7.27
CA ALA A 74 13.56 5.02 -6.89
C ALA A 74 13.47 6.02 -8.06
N ALA A 75 13.46 5.54 -9.30
CA ALA A 75 13.49 6.38 -10.48
C ALA A 75 12.29 7.33 -10.53
N GLY A 76 12.58 8.64 -10.58
CA GLY A 76 11.56 9.68 -10.65
C GLY A 76 10.96 10.11 -9.31
N LEU A 77 11.37 9.52 -8.19
CA LEU A 77 10.97 9.99 -6.87
C LEU A 77 11.77 11.24 -6.46
N THR A 78 11.09 12.23 -5.92
CA THR A 78 11.70 13.42 -5.32
C THR A 78 11.22 13.55 -3.89
N VAL A 79 12.11 13.85 -2.95
CA VAL A 79 11.74 14.09 -1.55
C VAL A 79 10.98 15.42 -1.39
N PRO A 80 9.99 15.49 -0.48
CA PRO A 80 9.46 14.38 0.31
C PRO A 80 8.55 13.46 -0.51
N TYR A 81 8.59 12.17 -0.19
CA TYR A 81 7.59 11.18 -0.61
C TYR A 81 7.02 10.48 0.63
N TRP A 82 5.94 9.72 0.45
CA TRP A 82 5.30 8.98 1.53
C TRP A 82 5.39 7.49 1.26
N TRP A 83 5.78 6.75 2.29
CA TRP A 83 5.95 5.31 2.30
C TRP A 83 4.73 4.65 2.98
N VAL A 84 4.04 3.79 2.24
CA VAL A 84 2.89 3.03 2.75
C VAL A 84 3.19 1.55 2.55
N GLU A 85 3.31 0.81 3.64
CA GLU A 85 3.40 -0.65 3.57
C GLU A 85 2.03 -1.28 3.49
N ALA A 86 1.89 -2.26 2.60
CA ALA A 86 0.71 -3.06 2.45
C ALA A 86 1.10 -4.54 2.39
N ARG A 87 0.48 -5.37 3.23
CA ARG A 87 0.75 -6.80 3.34
C ARG A 87 -0.51 -7.58 3.04
N ALA A 88 -0.51 -8.31 1.94
CA ALA A 88 -1.62 -9.18 1.56
C ALA A 88 -1.47 -10.57 2.17
N THR A 89 -2.61 -11.17 2.50
CA THR A 89 -2.65 -12.56 2.95
C THR A 89 -2.20 -13.50 1.84
N GLY A 90 -1.39 -14.50 2.21
CA GLY A 90 -1.04 -15.60 1.31
C GLY A 90 -2.04 -16.75 1.30
N ALA A 91 -3.07 -16.68 2.15
CA ALA A 91 -4.04 -17.76 2.32
C ALA A 91 -5.15 -17.73 1.25
N ASP A 92 -5.31 -16.60 0.56
CA ASP A 92 -6.34 -16.38 -0.47
C ASP A 92 -5.73 -15.58 -1.65
N PRO A 93 -5.82 -16.08 -2.90
CA PRO A 93 -5.32 -15.37 -4.08
C PRO A 93 -5.87 -13.94 -4.24
N ARG A 94 -7.10 -13.70 -3.77
CA ARG A 94 -7.74 -12.37 -3.80
C ARG A 94 -6.94 -11.34 -3.00
N GLY A 95 -6.13 -11.76 -2.03
CA GLY A 95 -5.26 -10.87 -1.26
C GLY A 95 -4.34 -10.06 -2.18
N ALA A 96 -3.59 -10.73 -3.05
CA ALA A 96 -2.68 -10.06 -3.99
C ALA A 96 -3.43 -9.17 -5.00
N GLU A 97 -4.61 -9.59 -5.47
CA GLU A 97 -5.44 -8.78 -6.37
C GLU A 97 -5.92 -7.49 -5.71
N VAL A 98 -6.44 -7.58 -4.48
CA VAL A 98 -6.89 -6.43 -3.68
C VAL A 98 -5.71 -5.48 -3.41
N ALA A 99 -4.56 -6.04 -3.05
CA ALA A 99 -3.35 -5.26 -2.83
C ALA A 99 -2.96 -4.48 -4.09
N ASN A 100 -2.91 -5.14 -5.25
CA ASN A 100 -2.52 -4.50 -6.51
C ASN A 100 -3.48 -3.39 -6.93
N ARG A 101 -4.80 -3.61 -6.78
CA ARG A 101 -5.80 -2.57 -7.05
C ARG A 101 -5.65 -1.38 -6.11
N PHE A 102 -5.46 -1.62 -4.82
CA PHE A 102 -5.22 -0.55 -3.84
C PHE A 102 -3.98 0.28 -4.20
N ALA A 103 -2.87 -0.37 -4.53
CA ALA A 103 -1.62 0.30 -4.86
C ALA A 103 -1.70 1.10 -6.17
N ALA A 104 -2.31 0.54 -7.21
CA ALA A 104 -2.56 1.26 -8.46
C ALA A 104 -3.44 2.49 -8.22
N ALA A 105 -4.52 2.33 -7.47
CA ALA A 105 -5.45 3.39 -7.10
C ALA A 105 -4.78 4.53 -6.30
N MET A 106 -3.82 4.20 -5.43
CA MET A 106 -3.02 5.18 -4.71
C MET A 106 -2.05 5.94 -5.62
N VAL A 107 -1.33 5.24 -6.50
CA VAL A 107 -0.38 5.86 -7.44
C VAL A 107 -1.10 6.72 -8.48
N ASP A 108 -2.22 6.27 -9.02
CA ASP A 108 -3.02 7.05 -9.96
C ASP A 108 -3.50 8.36 -9.32
N ARG A 109 -3.89 8.30 -8.04
CA ARG A 109 -4.39 9.46 -7.29
C ARG A 109 -3.31 10.40 -6.82
N LEU A 110 -2.14 9.91 -6.42
CA LEU A 110 -1.14 10.67 -5.67
C LEU A 110 0.20 10.82 -6.42
N GLY A 111 0.38 10.09 -7.52
CA GLY A 111 1.65 9.91 -8.21
C GLY A 111 2.62 9.05 -7.41
N GLY A 112 3.71 8.59 -8.04
CA GLY A 112 4.77 7.83 -7.39
C GLY A 112 4.96 6.44 -8.00
N ALA A 113 5.31 5.45 -7.17
CA ALA A 113 5.72 4.13 -7.61
C ALA A 113 5.25 3.03 -6.65
N VAL A 114 5.33 1.79 -7.11
CA VAL A 114 5.01 0.60 -6.30
C VAL A 114 6.17 -0.39 -6.40
N TRP A 115 6.59 -0.92 -5.27
CA TRP A 115 7.48 -2.08 -5.18
C TRP A 115 6.70 -3.29 -4.67
N ARG A 116 6.98 -4.48 -5.20
CA ARG A 116 6.36 -5.73 -4.76
C ARG A 116 7.44 -6.74 -4.38
N SER A 117 7.16 -7.59 -3.40
CA SER A 117 8.08 -8.64 -2.98
C SER A 117 8.34 -9.71 -4.05
N GLU A 118 7.49 -9.79 -5.08
CA GLU A 118 7.68 -10.66 -6.24
C GLU A 118 8.67 -10.10 -7.27
N ASP A 119 9.00 -8.80 -7.19
CA ASP A 119 9.95 -8.13 -8.09
C ASP A 119 11.42 -8.40 -7.68
N ARG A 120 11.65 -9.29 -6.71
CA ARG A 120 12.96 -9.61 -6.13
C ARG A 120 13.58 -10.89 -6.68
#